data_AF-K9IJV3-F1
#
_entry.id   AF-K9IJV3-F1
#
_cell.length_a   1.000
_cell.length_b   1.000
_cell.length_c   1.000
_cell.angle_alpha   90.00
_cell.angle_beta   90.00
_cell.angle_gamma   90.00
#
_symmetry.space_group_name_H-M   'P 1'
#
loop_
_entity.id
_entity.type
_entity.pdbx_description
1 polymer ?
#
loop_
_entity_poly.entity_id
_entity_poly.type
_entity_poly.pdbx_seq_one_letter_code
_entity_poly.pdbx_strand_id
1 'polypeptide(L)'
;MSGGCSRGPGAGDAWLRLARLALVLLGWVSSNSLTSLATSSTSSASFLASAVSAQPPLRSQCPPLCECSEAARTVKCVNSDLTEVPADLPPYVRNLFLTGNQLAVLPAGAFARGPLLAELAALNLSGSHLQEVRAGAFENLPSLRQLDLSHNPLHKLSPFAFSGSNASVSAPSPLVELILSHVLPPVDKEEKWSIEGMVAAALRAGQALRGLRRLELTSSHFLFLPQDILVQLPGLRHLDLRNNSLVSLTSVNFRNLTHLESLHLEDNALKVLHNGTLAELQGLPQVRVFLDNNPWVCDCHMADMVTWLKETEVVQSKARLTCAFPEKMRNRVLLELNSSDLECDPILPPSLQTSYVFLGIVLALIGAIFLLVLYLNRKGIKKWMHNIRDACRDHMEGYHYRYEINADPRLTNLSSNSDV
;
A
#
# COMPACT_ATOMS: atom_id res chain seq x y z
N MET A 1 63.40 -7.43 -14.12
CA MET A 1 63.02 -6.09 -14.63
C MET A 1 61.55 -5.94 -14.31
N SER A 2 61.08 -5.29 -13.24
CA SER A 2 61.38 -4.00 -12.61
C SER A 2 60.09 -3.18 -12.67
N GLY A 3 59.64 -2.69 -11.52
CA GLY A 3 58.92 -1.41 -11.44
C GLY A 3 57.45 -1.46 -11.02
N GLY A 4 57.19 -1.42 -9.71
CA GLY A 4 56.01 -0.74 -9.20
C GLY A 4 56.24 0.78 -9.16
N CYS A 5 55.17 1.56 -8.98
CA CYS A 5 55.28 2.91 -8.41
C CYS A 5 53.93 3.43 -7.89
N SER A 6 53.95 3.69 -6.58
CA SER A 6 53.07 4.53 -5.78
C SER A 6 53.53 6.00 -5.78
N ARG A 7 52.59 6.97 -5.75
CA ARG A 7 52.53 8.21 -4.89
C ARG A 7 51.74 9.35 -5.57
N GLY A 8 50.86 10.00 -4.79
CA GLY A 8 50.18 11.30 -5.10
C GLY A 8 51.15 12.50 -4.97
N PRO A 9 50.78 13.67 -4.40
CA PRO A 9 49.49 14.36 -4.21
C PRO A 9 49.55 15.84 -4.73
N GLY A 10 48.50 16.65 -4.51
CA GLY A 10 48.71 18.09 -4.20
C GLY A 10 47.80 19.14 -4.88
N ALA A 11 47.73 20.28 -4.17
CA ALA A 11 47.14 21.59 -4.48
C ALA A 11 45.61 21.70 -4.34
N GLY A 12 45.05 22.71 -3.69
CA GLY A 12 45.63 23.94 -3.14
C GLY A 12 44.51 24.95 -2.89
N ASP A 13 44.69 25.74 -1.82
CA ASP A 13 43.78 26.75 -1.29
C ASP A 13 43.35 27.84 -2.28
N ALA A 14 42.13 28.37 -2.09
CA ALA A 14 41.75 29.71 -2.53
C ALA A 14 40.92 30.42 -1.45
N TRP A 15 41.50 31.51 -0.94
CA TRP A 15 40.93 32.51 -0.04
C TRP A 15 39.76 33.30 -0.64
N LEU A 16 38.79 33.70 0.21
CA LEU A 16 38.31 35.08 0.48
C LEU A 16 37.13 34.97 1.50
N ARG A 17 37.27 35.35 2.78
CA ARG A 17 37.02 36.70 3.38
C ARG A 17 35.62 37.24 3.03
N LEU A 18 34.72 37.69 3.92
CA LEU A 18 34.81 38.25 5.28
C LEU A 18 33.37 38.49 5.84
N ALA A 19 33.32 38.77 7.17
CA ALA A 19 32.29 39.50 7.96
C ALA A 19 31.51 38.63 8.98
N ARG A 20 32.04 38.40 10.18
CA ARG A 20 32.08 39.26 11.41
C ARG A 20 30.79 39.23 12.26
N LEU A 21 30.77 38.22 13.14
CA LEU A 21 30.52 38.26 14.59
C LEU A 21 30.08 39.59 15.25
N ALA A 22 29.04 39.51 16.09
CA ALA A 22 29.03 40.08 17.43
C ALA A 22 28.08 39.28 18.35
N LEU A 23 28.64 38.68 19.42
CA LEU A 23 27.94 37.99 20.50
C LEU A 23 28.12 38.84 21.78
N VAL A 24 26.97 39.20 22.37
CA VAL A 24 26.64 39.20 23.81
C VAL A 24 27.75 39.55 24.80
N LEU A 25 27.54 40.62 25.58
CA LEU A 25 27.83 40.65 27.02
C LEU A 25 26.90 41.65 27.75
N LEU A 26 26.20 41.12 28.78
CA LEU A 26 25.84 41.74 30.07
C LEU A 26 24.87 42.96 30.01
N GLY A 27 23.72 43.00 30.67
CA GLY A 27 23.41 42.54 32.02
C GLY A 27 22.97 43.75 32.85
N TRP A 28 21.65 43.84 33.11
CA TRP A 28 20.95 44.46 34.26
C TRP A 28 21.42 45.83 34.79
N VAL A 29 20.48 46.78 34.92
CA VAL A 29 20.06 47.37 36.21
C VAL A 29 18.91 48.37 36.02
N SER A 30 18.04 48.33 37.02
CA SER A 30 16.74 48.96 37.22
C SER A 30 16.74 50.48 37.42
N SER A 31 15.57 51.07 37.13
CA SER A 31 14.83 52.11 37.88
C SER A 31 15.54 53.37 38.37
N ASN A 32 15.01 54.54 37.96
CA ASN A 32 14.54 55.55 38.92
C ASN A 32 13.58 56.59 38.28
N SER A 33 12.38 56.62 38.85
CA SER A 33 11.59 57.78 39.29
C SER A 33 11.87 59.19 38.72
N LEU A 34 10.80 59.81 38.22
CA LEU A 34 10.53 61.22 38.49
C LEU A 34 9.06 61.44 38.86
N THR A 35 8.89 61.89 40.10
CA THR A 35 7.73 62.55 40.70
C THR A 35 7.46 63.89 40.04
N SER A 36 6.19 64.29 39.88
CA SER A 36 5.76 65.67 40.14
C SER A 36 4.24 65.85 40.03
N LEU A 37 3.67 66.15 41.20
CA LEU A 37 2.53 67.01 41.53
C LEU A 37 1.13 66.78 40.93
N ALA A 38 0.24 66.45 41.87
CA ALA A 38 -1.19 66.68 41.83
C ALA A 38 -1.53 68.18 41.87
N THR A 39 -2.57 68.56 41.13
CA THR A 39 -3.48 69.66 41.49
C THR A 39 -4.92 69.21 41.26
N SER A 40 -5.74 69.42 42.28
CA SER A 40 -7.18 69.18 42.33
C SER A 40 -7.96 70.38 41.79
N SER A 41 -9.07 70.17 41.08
CA SER A 41 -10.42 70.64 41.50
C SER A 41 -11.50 70.54 40.40
N THR A 42 -12.55 69.77 40.73
CA THR A 42 -14.01 70.01 40.59
C THR A 42 -14.63 70.48 39.26
N SER A 43 -15.56 69.66 38.73
CA SER A 43 -17.01 69.96 38.51
C SER A 43 -17.59 69.01 37.43
N SER A 44 -18.27 67.93 37.82
CA SER A 44 -19.74 67.75 37.81
C SER A 44 -20.41 67.80 36.42
N ALA A 45 -20.79 66.64 35.89
CA ALA A 45 -22.08 66.44 35.22
C ALA A 45 -22.42 64.94 35.19
N SER A 46 -23.48 64.63 35.92
CA SER A 46 -24.16 63.36 36.07
C SER A 46 -24.84 62.87 34.79
N PHE A 47 -24.59 61.62 34.41
CA PHE A 47 -25.54 60.80 33.65
C PHE A 47 -25.80 59.50 34.41
N LEU A 48 -27.03 59.38 34.92
CA LEU A 48 -27.60 58.16 35.46
C LEU A 48 -27.89 57.22 34.27
N ALA A 49 -27.08 56.17 34.12
CA ALA A 49 -27.48 54.99 33.37
C ALA A 49 -27.42 53.81 34.35
N SER A 50 -28.60 53.26 34.62
CA SER A 50 -28.83 52.12 35.50
C SER A 50 -27.94 50.94 35.11
N ALA A 51 -26.93 50.65 35.92
CA ALA A 51 -26.18 49.41 35.86
C ALA A 51 -27.08 48.29 36.41
N VAL A 52 -27.93 47.72 35.55
CA VAL A 52 -28.31 46.32 35.71
C VAL A 52 -27.01 45.55 35.53
N SER A 53 -26.58 44.90 36.62
CA SER A 53 -25.51 43.92 36.63
C SER A 53 -25.88 42.78 35.67
N ALA A 54 -25.63 42.99 34.38
CA ALA A 54 -25.45 41.92 33.44
C ALA A 54 -24.04 41.41 33.68
N GLN A 55 -23.93 40.34 34.47
CA GLN A 55 -22.83 39.42 34.23
C GLN A 55 -22.76 39.20 32.71
N PRO A 56 -21.60 39.39 32.05
CA PRO A 56 -21.52 39.00 30.67
C PRO A 56 -21.81 37.50 30.66
N PRO A 57 -22.86 37.01 29.98
CA PRO A 57 -22.86 35.60 29.66
C PRO A 57 -21.58 35.42 28.86
N LEU A 58 -20.69 34.55 29.32
CA LEU A 58 -19.72 33.92 28.44
C LEU A 58 -20.56 33.14 27.43
N ARG A 59 -21.13 33.86 26.44
CA ARG A 59 -21.70 33.27 25.26
C ARG A 59 -20.53 32.51 24.68
N SER A 60 -20.57 31.18 24.79
CA SER A 60 -19.83 30.28 23.93
C SER A 60 -20.18 30.70 22.51
N GLN A 61 -19.40 31.65 22.00
CA GLN A 61 -19.69 32.29 20.73
C GLN A 61 -19.53 31.21 19.68
N CYS A 62 -20.64 30.94 18.99
CA CYS A 62 -20.61 30.06 17.84
C CYS A 62 -19.71 30.72 16.79
N PRO A 63 -18.84 29.96 16.11
CA PRO A 63 -18.02 30.54 15.07
C PRO A 63 -18.88 31.22 14.00
N PRO A 64 -18.44 32.35 13.42
CA PRO A 64 -19.27 33.21 12.57
C PRO A 64 -19.74 32.55 11.26
N LEU A 65 -19.11 31.43 10.88
CA LEU A 65 -19.43 30.64 9.68
C LEU A 65 -20.03 29.28 10.01
N CYS A 66 -20.51 29.10 11.24
CA CYS A 66 -21.05 27.86 11.75
C CYS A 66 -22.42 28.06 12.41
N GLU A 67 -23.22 27.01 12.42
CA GLU A 67 -24.47 26.91 13.16
C GLU A 67 -24.26 26.02 14.39
N CYS A 68 -24.54 26.54 15.58
CA CYS A 68 -24.38 25.82 16.84
C CYS A 68 -25.74 25.59 17.51
N SER A 69 -25.95 24.36 17.97
CA SER A 69 -27.09 23.97 18.80
C SER A 69 -26.60 23.33 20.09
N GLU A 70 -26.78 24.04 21.20
CA GLU A 70 -26.42 23.55 22.53
C GLU A 70 -27.32 22.37 22.97
N ALA A 71 -28.63 22.45 22.68
CA ALA A 71 -29.57 21.37 22.97
C ALA A 71 -29.22 20.07 22.24
N ALA A 72 -28.79 20.16 20.98
CA ALA A 72 -28.35 19.01 20.20
C ALA A 72 -26.84 18.71 20.35
N ARG A 73 -26.10 19.51 21.13
CA ARG A 73 -24.63 19.46 21.26
C ARG A 73 -23.91 19.34 19.91
N THR A 74 -24.38 20.09 18.92
CA THR A 74 -23.97 19.94 17.53
C THR A 74 -23.51 21.27 16.96
N VAL A 75 -22.39 21.25 16.24
CA VAL A 75 -21.85 22.39 15.50
C VAL A 75 -21.72 22.00 14.04
N LYS A 76 -22.28 22.82 13.14
CA LYS A 76 -22.29 22.59 11.69
C LYS A 76 -21.65 23.76 10.98
N CYS A 77 -20.53 23.51 10.30
CA CYS A 77 -19.88 24.46 9.41
C CYS A 77 -19.82 23.81 8.02
N VAL A 78 -20.93 23.93 7.28
CA VAL A 78 -21.14 23.19 6.02
C VAL A 78 -21.07 24.16 4.86
N ASN A 79 -20.23 23.89 3.87
CA ASN A 79 -20.03 24.74 2.69
C ASN A 79 -19.70 26.20 3.07
N SER A 80 -18.81 26.36 4.05
CA SER A 80 -18.45 27.65 4.64
C SER A 80 -17.09 28.17 4.15
N ASP A 81 -16.51 27.56 3.11
CA ASP A 81 -15.20 27.89 2.54
C ASP A 81 -14.07 27.98 3.58
N LEU A 82 -14.17 27.20 4.66
CA LEU A 82 -13.16 27.21 5.72
C LEU A 82 -11.85 26.62 5.19
N THR A 83 -10.74 27.35 5.38
CA THR A 83 -9.38 26.88 5.09
C THR A 83 -8.71 26.24 6.29
N GLU A 84 -9.27 26.42 7.48
CA GLU A 84 -8.78 25.85 8.72
C GLU A 84 -9.91 25.54 9.72
N VAL A 85 -9.64 24.70 10.71
CA VAL A 85 -10.60 24.37 11.77
C VAL A 85 -10.83 25.59 12.68
N PRO A 86 -12.08 26.06 12.88
CA PRO A 86 -12.34 27.22 13.75
C PRO A 86 -11.77 27.05 15.17
N ALA A 87 -11.14 28.09 15.72
CA ALA A 87 -10.51 28.04 17.04
C ALA A 87 -11.52 28.18 18.19
N ASP A 88 -12.68 28.79 17.91
CA ASP A 88 -13.75 29.16 18.84
C ASP A 88 -14.86 28.12 18.91
N LEU A 89 -14.52 26.83 18.82
CA LEU A 89 -15.48 25.74 18.96
C LEU A 89 -16.02 25.66 20.42
N PRO A 90 -17.35 25.60 20.61
CA PRO A 90 -17.93 25.47 21.95
C PRO A 90 -17.53 24.17 22.67
N PRO A 91 -17.24 24.20 23.98
CA PRO A 91 -16.75 23.03 24.72
C PRO A 91 -17.80 21.91 24.90
N TYR A 92 -19.10 22.24 24.77
CA TYR A 92 -20.20 21.26 24.84
C TYR A 92 -20.35 20.42 23.56
N VAL A 93 -19.59 20.72 22.50
CA VAL A 93 -19.76 20.08 21.20
C VAL A 93 -19.50 18.57 21.31
N ARG A 94 -20.49 17.80 20.85
CA ARG A 94 -20.44 16.34 20.75
C ARG A 94 -20.37 15.86 19.31
N ASN A 95 -21.05 16.57 18.41
CA ASN A 95 -21.03 16.30 16.97
C ASN A 95 -20.55 17.54 16.23
N LEU A 96 -19.47 17.41 15.46
CA LEU A 96 -18.88 18.49 14.67
C LEU A 96 -18.89 18.10 13.19
N PHE A 97 -19.55 18.92 12.38
CA PHE A 97 -19.60 18.77 10.93
C PHE A 97 -18.82 19.91 10.28
N LEU A 98 -17.75 19.59 9.58
CA LEU A 98 -16.88 20.52 8.83
C LEU A 98 -16.91 20.18 7.33
N THR A 99 -18.04 19.70 6.82
CA THR A 99 -18.20 19.15 5.47
C THR A 99 -18.21 20.22 4.38
N GLY A 100 -17.65 19.92 3.21
CA GLY A 100 -17.72 20.84 2.05
C GLY A 100 -16.86 22.10 2.20
N ASN A 101 -15.79 22.03 2.99
CA ASN A 101 -14.85 23.14 3.20
C ASN A 101 -13.55 22.95 2.40
N GLN A 102 -12.59 23.87 2.52
CA GLN A 102 -11.34 23.92 1.74
C GLN A 102 -10.10 23.73 2.62
N LEU A 103 -10.11 22.73 3.52
CA LEU A 103 -9.09 22.61 4.57
C LEU A 103 -7.71 22.25 4.02
N ALA A 104 -7.62 21.52 2.90
CA ALA A 104 -6.42 21.03 2.22
C ALA A 104 -5.46 20.16 3.08
N VAL A 105 -5.07 20.62 4.26
CA VAL A 105 -4.18 19.94 5.18
C VAL A 105 -4.74 20.00 6.60
N LEU A 106 -4.80 18.85 7.28
CA LEU A 106 -5.10 18.78 8.70
C LEU A 106 -3.79 18.70 9.51
N PRO A 107 -3.34 19.79 10.15
CA PRO A 107 -2.08 19.82 10.89
C PRO A 107 -2.16 19.07 12.23
N ALA A 108 -1.01 18.82 12.85
CA ALA A 108 -0.93 18.30 14.22
C ALA A 108 -1.67 19.23 15.18
N GLY A 109 -2.50 18.68 16.07
CA GLY A 109 -3.26 19.47 17.03
C GLY A 109 -4.25 20.46 16.39
N ALA A 110 -4.82 20.14 15.22
CA ALA A 110 -5.79 21.01 14.54
C ALA A 110 -6.97 21.45 15.44
N PHE A 111 -7.35 20.59 16.40
CA PHE A 111 -8.43 20.82 17.37
C PHE A 111 -7.95 21.33 18.74
N ALA A 112 -6.65 21.63 18.89
CA ALA A 112 -6.05 22.04 20.16
C ALA A 112 -5.90 23.56 20.33
N ARG A 113 -6.36 24.35 19.34
CA ARG A 113 -6.26 25.83 19.38
C ARG A 113 -7.26 26.49 20.33
N GLY A 114 -8.33 25.78 20.67
CA GLY A 114 -9.43 26.26 21.49
C GLY A 114 -9.56 25.53 22.84
N PRO A 115 -10.74 25.57 23.48
CA PRO A 115 -11.00 24.78 24.68
C PRO A 115 -10.92 23.29 24.37
N LEU A 116 -10.54 22.49 25.37
CA LEU A 116 -10.50 21.03 25.25
C LEU A 116 -11.89 20.50 24.89
N LEU A 117 -11.99 19.84 23.74
CA LEU A 117 -13.23 19.24 23.24
C LEU A 117 -13.46 17.86 23.87
N ALA A 118 -13.62 17.84 25.20
CA ALA A 118 -13.69 16.61 25.98
C ALA A 118 -14.91 15.72 25.65
N GLU A 119 -16.00 16.32 25.16
CA GLU A 119 -17.23 15.60 24.80
C GLU A 119 -17.35 15.25 23.32
N LEU A 120 -16.43 15.69 22.46
CA LEU A 120 -16.52 15.48 21.02
C LEU A 120 -16.44 13.98 20.71
N ALA A 121 -17.55 13.43 20.20
CA ALA A 121 -17.73 12.01 19.94
C ALA A 121 -17.78 11.68 18.44
N ALA A 122 -18.31 12.58 17.62
CA ALA A 122 -18.42 12.41 16.18
C ALA A 122 -17.85 13.62 15.44
N LEU A 123 -16.91 13.37 14.52
CA LEU A 123 -16.29 14.37 13.67
C LEU A 123 -16.48 13.98 12.21
N ASN A 124 -17.12 14.87 11.45
CA ASN A 124 -17.30 14.69 10.02
C ASN A 124 -16.50 15.76 9.24
N LEU A 125 -15.52 15.31 8.48
CA LEU A 125 -14.65 16.07 7.59
C LEU A 125 -14.84 15.64 6.13
N SER A 126 -16.01 15.09 5.80
CA SER A 126 -16.33 14.59 4.48
C SER A 126 -16.38 15.72 3.46
N GLY A 127 -15.75 15.51 2.30
CA GLY A 127 -15.76 16.49 1.21
C GLY A 127 -15.09 17.82 1.57
N SER A 128 -14.15 17.85 2.52
CA SER A 128 -13.47 19.07 2.96
C SER A 128 -12.16 19.35 2.20
N HIS A 129 -12.03 18.80 0.99
CA HIS A 129 -10.87 18.89 0.12
C HIS A 129 -9.52 18.54 0.79
N LEU A 130 -9.54 17.61 1.75
CA LEU A 130 -8.33 17.19 2.46
C LEU A 130 -7.40 16.37 1.56
N GLN A 131 -6.15 16.82 1.46
CA GLN A 131 -5.06 16.18 0.71
C GLN A 131 -4.05 15.51 1.64
N GLU A 132 -3.77 16.12 2.80
CA GLU A 132 -2.84 15.62 3.81
C GLU A 132 -3.45 15.61 5.22
N VAL A 133 -3.31 14.50 5.94
CA VAL A 133 -3.57 14.40 7.39
C VAL A 133 -2.25 14.08 8.10
N ARG A 134 -1.78 15.01 8.93
CA ARG A 134 -0.48 14.91 9.61
C ARG A 134 -0.55 14.05 10.89
N ALA A 135 0.61 13.73 11.44
CA ALA A 135 0.72 13.02 12.72
C ALA A 135 0.07 13.83 13.84
N GLY A 136 -0.65 13.18 14.76
CA GLY A 136 -1.32 13.87 15.87
C GLY A 136 -2.43 14.85 15.46
N ALA A 137 -2.99 14.74 14.25
CA ALA A 137 -4.06 15.63 13.79
C ALA A 137 -5.32 15.56 14.69
N PHE A 138 -5.60 14.38 15.24
CA PHE A 138 -6.74 14.11 16.13
C PHE A 138 -6.34 14.01 17.62
N GLU A 139 -5.19 14.59 17.99
CA GLU A 139 -4.72 14.60 19.37
C GLU A 139 -5.64 15.44 20.28
N ASN A 140 -5.69 15.11 21.57
CA ASN A 140 -6.55 15.74 22.58
C ASN A 140 -8.07 15.63 22.32
N LEU A 141 -8.50 14.58 21.63
CA LEU A 141 -9.92 14.23 21.45
C LEU A 141 -10.26 12.91 22.18
N PRO A 142 -10.34 12.91 23.53
CA PRO A 142 -10.41 11.69 24.34
C PRO A 142 -11.71 10.90 24.17
N SER A 143 -12.78 11.54 23.67
CA SER A 143 -14.10 10.92 23.50
C SER A 143 -14.44 10.61 22.05
N LEU A 144 -13.52 10.84 21.10
CA LEU A 144 -13.81 10.70 19.67
C LEU A 144 -14.04 9.23 19.31
N ARG A 145 -15.27 8.89 18.94
CA ARG A 145 -15.68 7.53 18.59
C ARG A 145 -15.86 7.34 17.09
N GLN A 146 -16.35 8.35 16.41
CA GLN A 146 -16.66 8.30 14.98
C GLN A 146 -15.91 9.39 14.23
N LEU A 147 -15.20 8.98 13.17
CA LEU A 147 -14.48 9.87 12.28
C LEU A 147 -14.81 9.55 10.83
N ASP A 148 -15.31 10.55 10.12
CA ASP A 148 -15.59 10.48 8.69
C ASP A 148 -14.62 11.40 7.92
N LEU A 149 -13.81 10.79 7.06
CA LEU A 149 -12.86 11.43 6.16
C LEU A 149 -13.22 11.17 4.68
N SER A 150 -14.44 10.74 4.41
CA SER A 150 -14.87 10.35 3.06
C SER A 150 -14.83 11.50 2.05
N HIS A 151 -14.85 11.16 0.76
CA HIS A 151 -14.94 12.14 -0.34
C HIS A 151 -13.83 13.19 -0.34
N ASN A 152 -12.64 12.83 0.14
CA ASN A 152 -11.47 13.70 0.15
C ASN A 152 -10.40 13.18 -0.84
N PRO A 153 -9.70 14.06 -1.56
CA PRO A 153 -8.56 13.71 -2.41
C PRO A 153 -7.32 13.41 -1.56
N LEU A 154 -7.43 12.43 -0.65
CA LEU A 154 -6.40 12.17 0.35
C LEU A 154 -5.22 11.40 -0.26
N HIS A 155 -4.10 12.09 -0.46
CA HIS A 155 -2.88 11.48 -1.00
C HIS A 155 -1.86 11.12 0.08
N LYS A 156 -1.97 11.75 1.25
CA LYS A 156 -1.05 11.54 2.37
C LYS A 156 -1.79 11.43 3.70
N LEU A 157 -1.82 10.21 4.24
CA LEU A 157 -2.27 9.92 5.59
C LEU A 157 -1.08 9.49 6.44
N SER A 158 -0.73 10.29 7.45
CA SER A 158 0.39 9.96 8.32
C SER A 158 0.17 8.62 9.05
N PRO A 159 1.20 7.77 9.19
CA PRO A 159 1.13 6.55 9.98
C PRO A 159 0.71 6.79 11.44
N PHE A 160 0.96 7.99 11.97
CA PHE A 160 0.66 8.39 13.35
C PHE A 160 -0.51 9.39 13.43
N ALA A 161 -1.35 9.47 12.40
CA ALA A 161 -2.52 10.37 12.42
C ALA A 161 -3.47 10.06 13.61
N PHE A 162 -3.60 8.78 13.96
CA PHE A 162 -4.54 8.28 14.99
C PHE A 162 -3.90 7.97 16.35
N SER A 163 -2.58 8.12 16.48
CA SER A 163 -1.81 7.65 17.63
C SER A 163 -0.97 8.76 18.27
N GLY A 164 -1.43 10.02 18.22
CA GLY A 164 -0.74 11.19 18.79
C GLY A 164 0.61 11.51 18.13
N SER A 165 1.20 12.66 18.47
CA SER A 165 2.50 13.06 17.90
C SER A 165 3.70 12.25 18.46
N ASN A 166 3.55 11.63 19.63
CA ASN A 166 4.62 10.90 20.32
C ASN A 166 4.36 9.37 20.34
N ALA A 167 4.99 8.65 19.40
CA ALA A 167 4.82 7.21 19.22
C ALA A 167 5.22 6.34 20.44
N SER A 168 5.94 6.88 21.42
CA SER A 168 6.48 6.13 22.57
C SER A 168 5.56 6.05 23.79
N VAL A 169 4.51 6.87 23.88
CA VAL A 169 3.62 6.98 25.07
C VAL A 169 2.14 6.90 24.71
N SER A 170 1.79 6.72 23.44
CA SER A 170 0.43 6.97 23.00
C SER A 170 -0.57 5.93 23.51
N ALA A 171 -1.55 6.42 24.26
CA ALA A 171 -2.73 5.68 24.64
C ALA A 171 -3.48 5.21 23.37
N PRO A 172 -4.20 4.07 23.44
CA PRO A 172 -5.03 3.63 22.33
C PRO A 172 -6.05 4.71 21.97
N SER A 173 -6.32 4.84 20.67
CA SER A 173 -7.28 5.76 20.12
C SER A 173 -8.68 5.35 20.61
N PRO A 174 -9.53 6.31 21.02
CA PRO A 174 -10.91 6.03 21.40
C PRO A 174 -11.81 5.68 20.21
N LEU A 175 -11.30 5.75 18.97
CA LEU A 175 -12.05 5.52 17.75
C LEU A 175 -12.65 4.11 17.69
N VAL A 176 -13.95 4.08 17.41
CA VAL A 176 -14.77 2.89 17.24
C VAL A 176 -15.18 2.72 15.76
N GLU A 177 -15.35 3.83 15.06
CA GLU A 177 -15.81 3.89 13.68
C GLU A 177 -14.94 4.84 12.86
N LEU A 178 -14.41 4.32 11.75
CA LEU A 178 -13.58 5.07 10.80
C LEU A 178 -14.15 4.87 9.39
N ILE A 179 -14.50 5.99 8.76
CA ILE A 179 -15.06 6.01 7.41
C ILE A 179 -14.05 6.69 6.48
N LEU A 180 -13.55 5.91 5.52
CA LEU A 180 -12.55 6.29 4.52
C LEU A 180 -13.06 5.88 3.11
N SER A 181 -14.28 6.32 2.81
CA SER A 181 -14.97 6.04 1.55
C SER A 181 -14.66 7.12 0.50
N HIS A 182 -14.64 6.75 -0.79
CA HIS A 182 -14.41 7.68 -1.90
C HIS A 182 -13.09 8.47 -1.79
N VAL A 183 -12.00 7.79 -1.48
CA VAL A 183 -10.66 8.41 -1.52
C VAL A 183 -10.14 8.41 -2.96
N LEU A 184 -9.97 9.61 -3.52
CA LEU A 184 -9.59 9.79 -4.93
C LEU A 184 -8.07 9.76 -5.10
N PRO A 185 -7.56 9.18 -6.20
CA PRO A 185 -6.14 9.26 -6.56
C PRO A 185 -5.74 10.71 -6.90
N PRO A 186 -4.44 11.06 -6.76
CA PRO A 186 -3.96 12.37 -7.13
C PRO A 186 -4.14 12.65 -8.61
N VAL A 187 -4.56 13.88 -8.93
CA VAL A 187 -4.71 14.36 -10.30
C VAL A 187 -3.34 14.49 -10.98
N ASP A 188 -2.30 14.80 -10.18
CA ASP A 188 -0.94 15.02 -10.65
C ASP A 188 -0.14 13.71 -10.60
N LYS A 189 0.26 13.24 -11.78
CA LYS A 189 0.79 11.88 -12.08
C LYS A 189 2.19 11.54 -11.55
N GLU A 190 2.74 12.24 -10.58
CA GLU A 190 4.21 12.19 -10.37
C GLU A 190 4.75 11.23 -9.32
N GLU A 191 3.96 10.54 -8.48
CA GLU A 191 4.57 9.61 -7.51
C GLU A 191 3.81 8.30 -7.34
N LYS A 192 4.56 7.28 -6.88
CA LYS A 192 4.13 5.96 -6.40
C LYS A 192 3.08 6.07 -5.28
N TRP A 193 1.90 6.60 -5.60
CA TRP A 193 0.79 6.62 -4.68
C TRP A 193 0.12 5.24 -4.68
N SER A 194 -0.08 4.69 -3.49
CA SER A 194 -0.88 3.50 -3.26
C SER A 194 -1.76 3.75 -2.05
N ILE A 195 -3.07 3.76 -2.28
CA ILE A 195 -4.06 3.84 -1.20
C ILE A 195 -3.92 2.66 -0.25
N GLU A 196 -3.66 1.47 -0.79
CA GLU A 196 -3.44 0.25 -0.03
C GLU A 196 -2.28 0.43 0.95
N GLY A 197 -1.14 0.94 0.46
CA GLY A 197 0.04 1.21 1.28
C GLY A 197 -0.18 2.32 2.31
N MET A 198 -0.85 3.40 1.92
CA MET A 198 -1.15 4.53 2.80
C MET A 198 -2.07 4.11 3.97
N VAL A 199 -3.19 3.44 3.66
CA VAL A 199 -4.14 2.96 4.67
C VAL A 199 -3.49 1.86 5.53
N ALA A 200 -2.70 0.95 4.93
CA ALA A 200 -1.93 -0.03 5.70
C ALA A 200 -0.97 0.62 6.70
N ALA A 201 -0.25 1.67 6.29
CA ALA A 201 0.70 2.36 7.16
C ALA A 201 -0.02 3.05 8.32
N ALA A 202 -1.13 3.74 8.04
CA ALA A 202 -1.95 4.42 9.05
C ALA A 202 -2.59 3.46 10.06
N LEU A 203 -3.10 2.33 9.60
CA LEU A 203 -3.70 1.32 10.49
C LEU A 203 -2.64 0.55 11.29
N ARG A 204 -1.46 0.27 10.71
CA ARG A 204 -0.38 -0.50 11.36
C ARG A 204 0.41 0.32 12.38
N ALA A 205 0.94 1.47 11.97
CA ALA A 205 1.76 2.31 12.83
C ALA A 205 0.94 2.97 13.93
N GLY A 206 -0.39 3.07 13.71
CA GLY A 206 -1.32 3.51 14.71
C GLY A 206 -1.21 2.69 16.01
N GLN A 207 -1.24 1.35 15.97
CA GLN A 207 -1.47 0.43 17.13
C GLN A 207 -2.64 0.81 18.08
N ALA A 208 -3.23 1.98 17.87
CA ALA A 208 -4.13 2.72 18.70
C ALA A 208 -5.57 2.38 18.33
N LEU A 209 -5.80 1.94 17.09
CA LEU A 209 -7.12 1.56 16.56
C LEU A 209 -7.53 0.13 16.97
N ARG A 210 -6.96 -0.45 18.04
CA ARG A 210 -7.35 -1.78 18.54
C ARG A 210 -8.81 -1.86 18.97
N GLY A 211 -9.41 -0.72 19.35
CA GLY A 211 -10.81 -0.59 19.72
C GLY A 211 -11.77 -0.41 18.54
N LEU A 212 -11.26 -0.32 17.31
CA LEU A 212 -12.06 -0.08 16.12
C LEU A 212 -13.00 -1.27 15.85
N ARG A 213 -14.28 -0.98 15.65
CA ARG A 213 -15.35 -1.96 15.40
C ARG A 213 -15.92 -1.85 14.00
N ARG A 214 -15.92 -0.66 13.40
CA ARG A 214 -16.43 -0.40 12.06
C ARG A 214 -15.38 0.29 11.21
N LEU A 215 -15.06 -0.29 10.07
CA LEU A 215 -14.16 0.27 9.07
C LEU A 215 -14.86 0.27 7.71
N GLU A 216 -15.01 1.44 7.12
CA GLU A 216 -15.61 1.60 5.79
C GLU A 216 -14.56 2.14 4.81
N LEU A 217 -14.37 1.40 3.72
CA LEU A 217 -13.39 1.67 2.66
C LEU A 217 -14.05 1.60 1.27
N THR A 218 -15.31 2.01 1.20
CA THR A 218 -16.18 1.93 0.03
C THR A 218 -15.72 2.85 -1.10
N SER A 219 -15.80 2.41 -2.36
CA SER A 219 -15.54 3.26 -3.54
C SER A 219 -14.16 3.92 -3.58
N SER A 220 -13.13 3.25 -3.09
CA SER A 220 -11.77 3.78 -2.95
C SER A 220 -10.77 3.07 -3.89
N HIS A 221 -11.27 2.38 -4.92
CA HIS A 221 -10.50 1.71 -5.98
C HIS A 221 -9.46 0.67 -5.50
N PHE A 222 -9.66 0.06 -4.33
CA PHE A 222 -8.75 -0.96 -3.81
C PHE A 222 -8.66 -2.15 -4.78
N LEU A 223 -7.44 -2.53 -5.19
CA LEU A 223 -7.21 -3.73 -6.02
C LEU A 223 -7.02 -4.98 -5.17
N PHE A 224 -6.44 -4.81 -3.99
CA PHE A 224 -6.22 -5.84 -2.99
C PHE A 224 -6.24 -5.24 -1.60
N LEU A 225 -6.50 -6.06 -0.60
CA LEU A 225 -6.27 -5.69 0.78
C LEU A 225 -4.83 -6.02 1.19
N PRO A 226 -4.10 -5.08 1.80
CA PRO A 226 -2.76 -5.32 2.32
C PRO A 226 -2.75 -6.48 3.32
N GLN A 227 -1.72 -7.31 3.23
CA GLN A 227 -1.49 -8.38 4.20
C GLN A 227 -1.33 -7.78 5.61
N ASP A 228 -1.86 -8.49 6.61
CA ASP A 228 -1.76 -8.18 8.04
C ASP A 228 -2.45 -6.89 8.51
N ILE A 229 -3.19 -6.17 7.64
CA ILE A 229 -3.90 -4.96 8.05
C ILE A 229 -5.00 -5.27 9.08
N LEU A 230 -5.70 -6.38 8.88
CA LEU A 230 -6.80 -6.83 9.73
C LEU A 230 -6.31 -7.45 11.04
N VAL A 231 -5.06 -7.93 11.09
CA VAL A 231 -4.45 -8.44 12.34
C VAL A 231 -4.33 -7.34 13.39
N GLN A 232 -4.20 -6.09 12.95
CA GLN A 232 -4.10 -4.93 13.85
C GLN A 232 -5.47 -4.47 14.40
N LEU A 233 -6.57 -5.04 13.92
CA LEU A 233 -7.94 -4.66 14.25
C LEU A 233 -8.73 -5.85 14.84
N PRO A 234 -8.29 -6.44 15.98
CA PRO A 234 -8.91 -7.64 16.55
C PRO A 234 -10.35 -7.45 17.04
N GLY A 235 -10.76 -6.19 17.27
CA GLY A 235 -12.11 -5.81 17.70
C GLY A 235 -13.08 -5.52 16.56
N LEU A 236 -12.66 -5.70 15.29
CA LEU A 236 -13.46 -5.34 14.13
C LEU A 236 -14.71 -6.23 14.02
N ARG A 237 -15.87 -5.59 13.84
CA ARG A 237 -17.19 -6.22 13.71
C ARG A 237 -17.79 -6.00 12.34
N HIS A 238 -17.54 -4.84 11.74
CA HIS A 238 -18.09 -4.46 10.44
C HIS A 238 -16.95 -3.98 9.54
N LEU A 239 -16.78 -4.65 8.41
CA LEU A 239 -15.85 -4.26 7.36
C LEU A 239 -16.62 -4.03 6.07
N ASP A 240 -16.53 -2.82 5.55
CA ASP A 240 -17.19 -2.43 4.29
C ASP A 240 -16.17 -2.13 3.20
N LEU A 241 -16.21 -2.93 2.14
CA LEU A 241 -15.33 -2.85 0.98
C LEU A 241 -16.11 -2.82 -0.32
N ARG A 242 -17.40 -2.48 -0.28
CA ARG A 242 -18.24 -2.46 -1.47
C ARG A 242 -17.71 -1.47 -2.53
N ASN A 243 -18.03 -1.72 -3.79
CA ASN A 243 -17.70 -0.85 -4.91
C ASN A 243 -16.19 -0.55 -5.04
N ASN A 244 -15.35 -1.56 -4.80
CA ASN A 244 -13.90 -1.48 -5.05
C ASN A 244 -13.54 -2.33 -6.27
N SER A 245 -12.24 -2.52 -6.50
CA SER A 245 -11.72 -3.30 -7.62
C SER A 245 -11.04 -4.59 -7.12
N LEU A 246 -11.51 -5.17 -6.01
CA LEU A 246 -10.86 -6.32 -5.38
C LEU A 246 -10.96 -7.54 -6.30
N VAL A 247 -9.82 -8.08 -6.70
CA VAL A 247 -9.74 -9.25 -7.61
C VAL A 247 -9.64 -10.58 -6.86
N SER A 248 -9.06 -10.54 -5.65
CA SER A 248 -8.82 -11.73 -4.83
C SER A 248 -8.73 -11.36 -3.35
N LEU A 249 -9.05 -12.33 -2.49
CA LEU A 249 -8.96 -12.23 -1.03
C LEU A 249 -7.82 -13.07 -0.44
N THR A 250 -6.97 -13.70 -1.27
CA THR A 250 -5.94 -14.64 -0.81
C THR A 250 -4.89 -14.01 0.12
N SER A 251 -4.68 -12.69 0.03
CA SER A 251 -3.75 -11.95 0.91
C SER A 251 -4.31 -11.67 2.31
N VAL A 252 -5.57 -12.03 2.55
CA VAL A 252 -6.30 -11.69 3.77
C VAL A 252 -6.46 -12.93 4.64
N ASN A 253 -6.11 -12.81 5.91
CA ASN A 253 -6.32 -13.85 6.91
C ASN A 253 -7.49 -13.46 7.81
N PHE A 254 -8.65 -14.07 7.58
CA PHE A 254 -9.87 -13.76 8.33
C PHE A 254 -9.94 -14.47 9.69
N ARG A 255 -9.08 -15.47 9.96
CA ARG A 255 -9.13 -16.28 11.18
C ARG A 255 -8.98 -15.48 12.47
N ASN A 256 -8.27 -14.35 12.41
CA ASN A 256 -8.02 -13.51 13.57
C ASN A 256 -9.19 -12.55 13.90
N LEU A 257 -10.18 -12.43 13.01
CA LEU A 257 -11.33 -11.53 13.17
C LEU A 257 -12.51 -12.25 13.82
N THR A 258 -12.31 -12.76 15.03
CA THR A 258 -13.30 -13.61 15.73
C THR A 258 -14.59 -12.89 16.11
N HIS A 259 -14.61 -11.55 16.07
CA HIS A 259 -15.77 -10.72 16.37
C HIS A 259 -16.46 -10.17 15.12
N LEU A 260 -16.05 -10.59 13.91
CA LEU A 260 -16.60 -10.06 12.68
C LEU A 260 -18.06 -10.49 12.50
N GLU A 261 -18.95 -9.51 12.43
CA GLU A 261 -20.40 -9.68 12.29
C GLU A 261 -20.86 -9.47 10.84
N SER A 262 -20.22 -8.56 10.09
CA SER A 262 -20.55 -8.30 8.68
C SER A 262 -19.34 -7.96 7.82
N LEU A 263 -19.29 -8.57 6.64
CA LEU A 263 -18.28 -8.34 5.61
C LEU A 263 -18.98 -8.02 4.28
N HIS A 264 -18.84 -6.78 3.81
CA HIS A 264 -19.40 -6.32 2.55
C HIS A 264 -18.33 -6.34 1.45
N LEU A 265 -18.56 -7.12 0.40
CA LEU A 265 -17.69 -7.31 -0.76
C LEU A 265 -18.48 -7.18 -2.08
N GLU A 266 -19.67 -6.60 -2.02
CA GLU A 266 -20.52 -6.35 -3.18
C GLU A 266 -19.83 -5.40 -4.17
N ASP A 267 -20.17 -5.51 -5.45
CA ASP A 267 -19.69 -4.59 -6.50
C ASP A 267 -18.15 -4.55 -6.56
N ASN A 268 -17.51 -5.73 -6.54
CA ASN A 268 -16.06 -5.88 -6.70
C ASN A 268 -15.71 -6.66 -7.97
N ALA A 269 -14.44 -7.05 -8.13
CA ALA A 269 -13.94 -7.79 -9.28
C ALA A 269 -13.59 -9.25 -8.95
N LEU A 270 -14.22 -9.84 -7.93
CA LEU A 270 -13.95 -11.20 -7.48
C LEU A 270 -14.42 -12.22 -8.53
N LYS A 271 -13.52 -13.16 -8.86
CA LYS A 271 -13.79 -14.20 -9.86
C LYS A 271 -14.14 -15.55 -9.24
N VAL A 272 -13.48 -15.88 -8.14
CA VAL A 272 -13.65 -17.13 -7.37
C VAL A 272 -13.11 -16.91 -5.96
N LEU A 273 -13.70 -17.56 -4.97
CA LEU A 273 -13.14 -17.64 -3.62
C LEU A 273 -12.33 -18.93 -3.48
N HIS A 274 -11.05 -18.82 -3.13
CA HIS A 274 -10.17 -19.97 -2.99
C HIS A 274 -10.48 -20.77 -1.71
N ASN A 275 -10.17 -22.07 -1.72
CA ASN A 275 -10.46 -23.01 -0.62
C ASN A 275 -9.94 -22.54 0.74
N GLY A 276 -8.78 -21.85 0.77
CA GLY A 276 -8.26 -21.22 1.98
C GLY A 276 -9.25 -20.21 2.56
N THR A 277 -9.72 -19.25 1.75
CA THR A 277 -10.71 -18.25 2.14
C THR A 277 -12.04 -18.87 2.53
N LEU A 278 -12.50 -19.90 1.82
CA LEU A 278 -13.74 -20.63 2.16
C LEU A 278 -13.66 -21.25 3.56
N ALA A 279 -12.56 -21.94 3.86
CA ALA A 279 -12.33 -22.56 5.16
C ALA A 279 -12.21 -21.52 6.30
N GLU A 280 -11.61 -20.36 6.02
CA GLU A 280 -11.51 -19.27 6.98
C GLU A 280 -12.88 -18.65 7.30
N LEU A 281 -13.67 -18.34 6.28
CA LEU A 281 -15.01 -17.78 6.45
C LEU A 281 -15.96 -18.75 7.16
N GLN A 282 -15.86 -20.06 6.86
CA GLN A 282 -16.63 -21.09 7.53
C GLN A 282 -16.30 -21.22 9.03
N GLY A 283 -15.06 -20.90 9.42
CA GLY A 283 -14.59 -20.96 10.80
C GLY A 283 -15.02 -19.76 11.67
N LEU A 284 -15.61 -18.72 11.07
CA LEU A 284 -16.03 -17.52 11.80
C LEU A 284 -17.47 -17.66 12.31
N PRO A 285 -17.71 -17.56 13.64
CA PRO A 285 -19.05 -17.67 14.19
C PRO A 285 -19.86 -16.42 13.84
N GLN A 286 -20.99 -16.61 13.14
CA GLN A 286 -22.03 -15.60 12.87
C GLN A 286 -21.67 -14.45 11.90
N VAL A 287 -20.56 -14.55 11.17
CA VAL A 287 -20.25 -13.54 10.13
C VAL A 287 -21.28 -13.60 9.01
N ARG A 288 -21.77 -12.43 8.58
CA ARG A 288 -22.60 -12.29 7.38
C ARG A 288 -21.77 -11.72 6.25
N VAL A 289 -21.63 -12.49 5.17
CA VAL A 289 -20.83 -12.09 4.01
C VAL A 289 -21.74 -11.76 2.84
N PHE A 290 -21.51 -10.61 2.21
CA PHE A 290 -22.25 -10.16 1.04
C PHE A 290 -21.33 -10.14 -0.18
N LEU A 291 -21.76 -10.79 -1.27
CA LEU A 291 -20.92 -11.14 -2.43
C LEU A 291 -21.57 -10.73 -3.76
N ASP A 292 -22.69 -10.02 -3.71
CA ASP A 292 -23.48 -9.63 -4.87
C ASP A 292 -22.66 -8.83 -5.89
N ASN A 293 -23.07 -8.85 -7.16
CA ASN A 293 -22.48 -8.04 -8.24
C ASN A 293 -20.95 -8.22 -8.41
N ASN A 294 -20.47 -9.46 -8.31
CA ASN A 294 -19.09 -9.81 -8.66
C ASN A 294 -19.04 -10.64 -9.96
N PRO A 295 -17.98 -10.51 -10.78
CA PRO A 295 -17.85 -11.21 -12.06
C PRO A 295 -17.40 -12.67 -11.88
N TRP A 296 -18.26 -13.50 -11.27
CA TRP A 296 -17.97 -14.90 -11.00
C TRP A 296 -17.65 -15.69 -12.27
N VAL A 297 -16.51 -16.39 -12.26
CA VAL A 297 -16.05 -17.25 -13.36
C VAL A 297 -16.41 -18.70 -13.01
N CYS A 298 -17.44 -19.22 -13.67
CA CYS A 298 -17.98 -20.56 -13.46
C CYS A 298 -17.25 -21.58 -14.34
N ASP A 299 -15.98 -21.81 -14.02
CA ASP A 299 -15.15 -22.88 -14.58
C ASP A 299 -14.92 -24.01 -13.54
N CYS A 300 -14.00 -24.94 -13.82
CA CYS A 300 -13.75 -26.03 -12.89
C CYS A 300 -13.19 -25.58 -11.52
N HIS A 301 -12.51 -24.43 -11.43
CA HIS A 301 -11.97 -23.92 -10.17
C HIS A 301 -13.08 -23.43 -9.22
N MET A 302 -14.30 -23.20 -9.74
CA MET A 302 -15.47 -22.79 -8.97
C MET A 302 -16.15 -23.96 -8.23
N ALA A 303 -15.79 -25.22 -8.52
CA ALA A 303 -16.48 -26.40 -8.01
C ALA A 303 -16.56 -26.47 -6.48
N ASP A 304 -15.46 -26.14 -5.80
CA ASP A 304 -15.40 -26.12 -4.34
C ASP A 304 -16.26 -25.00 -3.75
N MET A 305 -16.26 -23.82 -4.39
CA MET A 305 -17.08 -22.68 -3.97
C MET A 305 -18.58 -22.96 -4.14
N VAL A 306 -18.99 -23.60 -5.24
CA VAL A 306 -20.40 -24.00 -5.45
C VAL A 306 -20.85 -25.01 -4.40
N THR A 307 -20.00 -25.99 -4.08
CA THR A 307 -20.29 -26.98 -3.04
C THR A 307 -20.43 -26.29 -1.68
N TRP A 308 -19.49 -25.42 -1.35
CA TRP A 308 -19.52 -24.63 -0.11
C TRP A 308 -20.75 -23.71 -0.01
N LEU A 309 -21.15 -23.04 -1.10
CA LEU A 309 -22.32 -22.15 -1.13
C LEU A 309 -23.63 -22.87 -0.79
N LYS A 310 -23.75 -24.15 -1.17
CA LYS A 310 -24.93 -24.98 -0.88
C LYS A 310 -25.08 -25.27 0.61
N GLU A 311 -23.97 -25.37 1.33
CA GLU A 311 -23.95 -25.77 2.75
C GLU A 311 -23.83 -24.59 3.72
N THR A 312 -23.17 -23.50 3.32
CA THR A 312 -22.78 -22.42 4.23
C THR A 312 -23.91 -21.43 4.51
N GLU A 313 -24.28 -21.11 5.75
CA GLU A 313 -25.25 -20.03 6.05
C GLU A 313 -24.59 -18.64 6.19
N VAL A 314 -23.28 -18.57 5.97
CA VAL A 314 -22.47 -17.34 6.12
C VAL A 314 -22.82 -16.31 5.04
N VAL A 315 -22.97 -16.77 3.79
CA VAL A 315 -23.23 -15.90 2.65
C VAL A 315 -24.69 -15.50 2.59
N GLN A 316 -24.93 -14.19 2.60
CA GLN A 316 -26.25 -13.61 2.42
C GLN A 316 -26.59 -13.52 0.93
N SER A 317 -27.90 -13.49 0.61
CA SER A 317 -28.38 -13.27 -0.76
C SER A 317 -27.82 -14.24 -1.81
N LYS A 318 -27.49 -15.49 -1.44
CA LYS A 318 -26.89 -16.50 -2.33
C LYS A 318 -27.61 -16.67 -3.67
N ALA A 319 -28.93 -16.50 -3.70
CA ALA A 319 -29.76 -16.60 -4.90
C ALA A 319 -29.47 -15.52 -5.96
N ARG A 320 -28.81 -14.42 -5.58
CA ARG A 320 -28.42 -13.33 -6.48
C ARG A 320 -27.05 -13.54 -7.11
N LEU A 321 -26.30 -14.56 -6.68
CA LEU A 321 -24.99 -14.86 -7.23
C LEU A 321 -25.16 -15.55 -8.58
N THR A 322 -24.74 -14.87 -9.65
CA THR A 322 -24.80 -15.40 -11.02
C THR A 322 -23.44 -15.41 -11.70
N CYS A 323 -23.22 -16.37 -12.58
CA CYS A 323 -22.02 -16.43 -13.41
C CYS A 323 -21.94 -15.23 -14.36
N ALA A 324 -20.76 -14.61 -14.45
CA ALA A 324 -20.45 -13.63 -15.48
C ALA A 324 -19.73 -14.28 -16.67
N PHE A 325 -18.90 -15.28 -16.41
CA PHE A 325 -18.14 -16.03 -17.41
C PHE A 325 -18.18 -17.53 -17.10
N PRO A 326 -17.96 -18.43 -18.09
CA PRO A 326 -17.86 -18.14 -19.53
C PRO A 326 -19.20 -17.68 -20.13
N GLU A 327 -19.20 -17.12 -21.34
CA GLU A 327 -20.42 -16.58 -22.00
C GLU A 327 -21.60 -17.56 -22.03
N LYS A 328 -21.32 -18.87 -22.20
CA LYS A 328 -22.34 -19.93 -22.21
C LYS A 328 -23.10 -20.05 -20.88
N MET A 329 -22.47 -19.66 -19.77
CA MET A 329 -23.03 -19.76 -18.42
C MET A 329 -23.48 -18.41 -17.87
N ARG A 330 -23.34 -17.32 -18.63
CA ARG A 330 -23.72 -15.98 -18.19
C ARG A 330 -25.15 -15.96 -17.63
N ASN A 331 -25.33 -15.30 -16.49
CA ASN A 331 -26.59 -15.16 -15.75
C ASN A 331 -27.15 -16.46 -15.13
N ARG A 332 -26.42 -17.59 -15.17
CA ARG A 332 -26.81 -18.79 -14.42
C ARG A 332 -26.54 -18.61 -12.93
N VAL A 333 -27.48 -19.01 -12.08
CA VAL A 333 -27.37 -18.89 -10.62
C VAL A 333 -26.38 -19.92 -10.08
N LEU A 334 -25.42 -19.50 -9.25
CA LEU A 334 -24.35 -20.37 -8.74
C LEU A 334 -24.89 -21.55 -7.91
N LEU A 335 -25.96 -21.34 -7.14
CA LEU A 335 -26.59 -22.38 -6.32
C LEU A 335 -27.18 -23.54 -7.12
N GLU A 336 -27.57 -23.29 -8.37
CA GLU A 336 -28.21 -24.29 -9.24
C GLU A 336 -27.17 -25.15 -9.99
N LEU A 337 -25.90 -24.77 -9.96
CA LEU A 337 -24.83 -25.47 -10.65
C LEU A 337 -24.42 -26.75 -9.92
N ASN A 338 -24.06 -27.76 -10.70
CA ASN A 338 -23.41 -28.97 -10.23
C ASN A 338 -22.00 -29.10 -10.82
N SER A 339 -21.17 -29.97 -10.25
CA SER A 339 -19.80 -30.22 -10.72
C SER A 339 -19.74 -30.65 -12.19
N SER A 340 -20.76 -31.37 -12.66
CA SER A 340 -20.91 -31.77 -14.06
C SER A 340 -21.14 -30.60 -15.02
N ASP A 341 -21.75 -29.52 -14.54
CA ASP A 341 -22.04 -28.34 -15.37
C ASP A 341 -20.78 -27.52 -15.61
N LEU A 342 -19.82 -27.55 -14.67
CA LEU A 342 -18.61 -26.73 -14.67
C LEU A 342 -17.52 -27.22 -15.64
N GLU A 343 -17.85 -28.13 -16.56
CA GLU A 343 -16.93 -28.72 -17.55
C GLU A 343 -15.59 -29.13 -16.91
N CYS A 344 -15.65 -29.67 -15.68
CA CYS A 344 -14.51 -30.25 -14.99
C CYS A 344 -14.14 -31.55 -15.70
N ASP A 345 -13.46 -31.45 -16.85
CA ASP A 345 -12.73 -32.59 -17.36
C ASP A 345 -11.76 -33.01 -16.24
N PRO A 346 -11.82 -34.27 -15.76
CA PRO A 346 -10.76 -34.77 -14.91
C PRO A 346 -9.49 -34.54 -15.72
N ILE A 347 -8.56 -33.76 -15.17
CA ILE A 347 -7.28 -33.47 -15.80
C ILE A 347 -6.69 -34.79 -16.29
N LEU A 348 -6.83 -35.05 -17.59
CA LEU A 348 -5.94 -35.89 -18.34
C LEU A 348 -5.26 -34.94 -19.31
N PRO A 349 -3.92 -34.84 -19.22
CA PRO A 349 -3.15 -35.93 -19.79
C PRO A 349 -1.84 -36.29 -19.04
N PRO A 350 -1.48 -37.57 -18.92
CA PRO A 350 -0.10 -37.99 -19.10
C PRO A 350 0.19 -38.36 -20.57
N SER A 351 -0.61 -37.93 -21.55
CA SER A 351 -0.30 -38.18 -22.97
C SER A 351 0.96 -37.45 -23.47
N LEU A 352 1.33 -36.30 -22.86
CA LEU A 352 2.63 -35.66 -23.08
C LEU A 352 3.77 -36.35 -22.33
N GLN A 353 3.51 -36.89 -21.12
CA GLN A 353 4.48 -37.74 -20.44
C GLN A 353 4.78 -39.00 -21.25
N THR A 354 3.77 -39.63 -21.86
CA THR A 354 3.98 -40.78 -22.74
C THR A 354 4.80 -40.42 -23.99
N SER A 355 4.65 -39.21 -24.56
CA SER A 355 5.45 -38.81 -25.73
C SER A 355 6.92 -38.55 -25.39
N TYR A 356 7.23 -37.94 -24.24
CA TYR A 356 8.61 -37.72 -23.80
C TYR A 356 9.28 -39.02 -23.32
N VAL A 357 8.54 -39.90 -22.64
CA VAL A 357 9.04 -41.23 -22.25
C VAL A 357 9.30 -42.08 -23.50
N PHE A 358 8.41 -42.05 -24.50
CA PHE A 358 8.62 -42.74 -25.77
C PHE A 358 9.83 -42.18 -26.53
N LEU A 359 9.98 -40.85 -26.62
CA LEU A 359 11.15 -40.21 -27.22
C LEU A 359 12.44 -40.61 -26.49
N GLY A 360 12.42 -40.65 -25.15
CA GLY A 360 13.56 -41.09 -24.33
C GLY A 360 13.95 -42.55 -24.60
N ILE A 361 12.98 -43.45 -24.73
CA ILE A 361 13.22 -44.86 -25.06
C ILE A 361 13.81 -45.01 -26.47
N VAL A 362 13.27 -44.28 -27.45
CA VAL A 362 13.77 -44.30 -28.84
C VAL A 362 15.22 -43.80 -28.90
N LEU A 363 15.54 -42.68 -28.22
CA LEU A 363 16.90 -42.15 -28.16
C LEU A 363 17.87 -43.12 -27.45
N ALA A 364 17.43 -43.77 -26.38
CA ALA A 364 18.22 -44.78 -25.68
C ALA A 364 18.52 -46.00 -26.57
N LEU A 365 17.53 -46.48 -27.34
CA LEU A 365 17.70 -47.58 -28.30
C LEU A 365 18.66 -47.21 -29.43
N ILE A 366 18.52 -46.01 -30.01
CA ILE A 366 19.46 -45.50 -31.03
C ILE A 366 20.88 -45.44 -30.46
N GLY A 367 21.03 -44.90 -29.25
CA GLY A 367 22.32 -44.85 -28.55
C GLY A 367 22.91 -46.23 -28.30
N ALA A 368 22.11 -47.20 -27.86
CA ALA A 368 22.54 -48.58 -27.63
C ALA A 368 22.98 -49.27 -28.93
N ILE A 369 22.23 -49.10 -30.01
CA ILE A 369 22.59 -49.63 -31.34
C ILE A 369 23.89 -48.99 -31.83
N PHE A 370 24.03 -47.68 -31.69
CA PHE A 370 25.25 -46.97 -32.08
C PHE A 370 26.48 -47.48 -31.29
N LEU A 371 26.35 -47.62 -29.97
CA LEU A 371 27.41 -48.20 -29.13
C LEU A 371 27.73 -49.65 -29.49
N LEU A 372 26.72 -50.45 -29.83
CA LEU A 372 26.92 -51.83 -30.30
C LEU A 372 27.67 -51.87 -31.62
N VAL A 373 27.32 -51.01 -32.59
CA VAL A 373 28.02 -50.88 -33.87
C VAL A 373 29.47 -50.48 -33.65
N LEU A 374 29.74 -49.50 -32.78
CA LEU A 374 31.10 -49.10 -32.40
C LEU A 374 31.86 -50.25 -31.72
N TYR A 375 31.19 -51.01 -30.85
CA TYR A 375 31.78 -52.14 -30.15
C TYR A 375 32.16 -53.27 -31.10
N LEU A 376 31.25 -53.67 -32.01
CA LEU A 376 31.50 -54.71 -33.00
C LEU A 376 32.62 -54.31 -33.96
N ASN A 377 32.65 -53.04 -34.36
CA ASN A 377 33.68 -52.50 -35.25
C ASN A 377 34.94 -52.00 -34.52
N ARG A 378 35.06 -52.16 -33.19
CA ARG A 378 36.16 -51.56 -32.40
C ARG A 378 37.56 -51.92 -32.91
N LYS A 379 37.75 -53.15 -33.40
CA LYS A 379 39.03 -53.61 -33.95
C LYS A 379 39.30 -52.97 -35.32
N GLY A 380 38.27 -52.87 -36.16
CA GLY A 380 38.34 -52.20 -37.46
C GLY A 380 38.61 -50.70 -37.32
N ILE A 381 37.90 -50.03 -36.41
CA ILE A 381 38.06 -48.61 -36.11
C ILE A 381 39.47 -48.34 -35.55
N LYS A 382 39.98 -49.17 -34.62
CA LYS A 382 41.37 -49.05 -34.14
C LYS A 382 42.38 -49.19 -35.28
N LYS A 383 42.20 -50.19 -36.15
CA LYS A 383 43.09 -50.38 -37.31
C LYS A 383 43.02 -49.20 -38.29
N TRP A 384 41.83 -48.71 -38.60
CA TRP A 384 41.62 -47.55 -39.45
C TRP A 384 42.24 -46.28 -38.85
N MET A 385 42.07 -46.05 -37.55
CA MET A 385 42.63 -44.90 -36.84
C MET A 385 44.17 -44.96 -36.77
N HIS A 386 44.76 -46.14 -36.60
CA HIS A 386 46.21 -46.31 -36.73
C HIS A 386 46.69 -46.00 -38.15
N ASN A 387 46.04 -46.58 -39.17
CA ASN A 387 46.39 -46.32 -40.57
C ASN A 387 46.27 -44.83 -40.94
N ILE A 388 45.25 -44.12 -40.46
CA ILE A 388 45.11 -42.67 -40.68
C ILE A 388 46.23 -41.90 -40.00
N ARG A 389 46.54 -42.22 -38.75
CA ARG A 389 47.62 -41.56 -38.02
C ARG A 389 48.95 -41.77 -38.73
N ASP A 390 49.20 -42.97 -39.23
CA ASP A 390 50.42 -43.30 -39.95
C ASP A 390 50.46 -42.55 -41.29
N ALA A 391 49.35 -42.50 -42.04
CA ALA A 391 49.25 -41.69 -43.27
C ALA A 391 49.43 -40.18 -43.02
N CYS A 392 48.87 -39.63 -41.94
CA CYS A 392 49.09 -38.23 -41.55
C CYS A 392 50.53 -37.98 -41.14
N ARG A 393 51.16 -38.93 -40.45
CA ARG A 393 52.57 -38.85 -40.04
C ARG A 393 53.48 -38.84 -41.25
N ASP A 394 53.28 -39.74 -42.20
CA ASP A 394 54.05 -39.81 -43.45
C ASP A 394 53.90 -38.51 -44.25
N HIS A 395 52.69 -37.95 -44.31
CA HIS A 395 52.44 -36.69 -45.02
C HIS A 395 53.16 -35.50 -44.34
N MET A 396 53.13 -35.44 -43.00
CA MET A 396 53.85 -34.42 -42.21
C MET A 396 55.37 -34.55 -42.34
N GLU A 397 55.92 -35.77 -42.28
CA GLU A 397 57.35 -36.02 -42.48
C GLU A 397 57.78 -35.63 -43.91
N GLY A 398 56.95 -35.93 -44.90
CA GLY A 398 57.16 -35.48 -46.29
C GLY A 398 57.22 -33.96 -46.44
N TYR A 399 56.37 -33.21 -45.74
CA TYR A 399 56.48 -31.74 -45.69
C TYR A 399 57.76 -31.27 -45.00
N HIS A 400 58.17 -31.94 -43.91
CA HIS A 400 59.39 -31.59 -43.19
C HIS A 400 60.64 -31.76 -44.05
N TYR A 401 60.77 -32.89 -44.76
CA TYR A 401 61.89 -33.12 -45.70
C TYR A 401 61.91 -32.12 -46.84
N ARG A 402 60.76 -31.78 -47.42
CA ARG A 402 60.66 -30.74 -48.46
C ARG A 402 61.06 -29.36 -47.94
N TYR A 403 60.73 -29.05 -46.70
CA TYR A 403 61.09 -27.78 -46.07
C TYR A 403 62.60 -27.69 -45.84
N GLU A 404 63.25 -28.76 -45.36
CA GLU A 404 64.70 -28.80 -45.15
C GLU A 404 65.49 -28.67 -46.45
N ILE A 405 65.05 -29.30 -47.55
CA ILE A 405 65.71 -29.19 -48.87
C ILE A 405 65.60 -27.76 -49.42
N ASN A 406 64.43 -27.13 -49.30
CA ASN A 406 64.22 -25.76 -49.77
C ASN A 406 64.90 -24.70 -48.88
N ALA A 407 65.24 -25.06 -47.64
CA ALA A 407 65.95 -24.19 -46.70
C ALA A 407 67.48 -24.29 -46.80
N ASP A 408 68.04 -25.15 -47.66
CA ASP A 408 69.50 -25.21 -47.89
C ASP A 408 69.96 -23.96 -48.67
N PRO A 409 70.71 -23.03 -48.04
CA PRO A 409 71.11 -21.76 -48.65
C PRO A 409 72.08 -21.92 -49.83
N ARG A 410 72.56 -23.15 -50.11
CA ARG A 410 73.35 -23.45 -51.31
C ARG A 410 72.52 -23.42 -52.60
N LEU A 411 71.23 -23.75 -52.56
CA LEU A 411 70.35 -23.76 -53.74
C LEU A 411 69.88 -22.36 -54.14
N THR A 412 69.76 -21.43 -53.19
CA THR A 412 69.38 -20.03 -53.48
C THR A 412 70.41 -19.28 -54.30
N ASN A 413 71.71 -19.60 -54.17
CA ASN A 413 72.79 -18.97 -54.94
C ASN A 413 72.90 -19.44 -56.40
N LEU A 414 72.28 -20.56 -56.78
CA LEU A 414 72.23 -21.01 -58.19
C LEU A 414 71.15 -20.27 -59.00
N SER A 415 70.09 -19.79 -58.34
CA SER A 415 68.99 -19.09 -59.03
C SER A 415 69.27 -17.61 -59.34
N SER A 416 70.26 -16.98 -58.68
CA SER A 416 70.57 -15.55 -58.90
C SER A 416 71.43 -15.28 -60.14
N ASN A 417 71.93 -16.31 -60.84
CA ASN A 417 72.87 -16.16 -61.96
C ASN A 417 72.27 -16.55 -63.34
N SER A 418 70.95 -16.70 -63.47
CA SER A 418 70.31 -17.15 -64.72
C SER A 418 69.38 -16.15 -65.42
N ASP A 419 69.24 -14.92 -64.92
CA ASP A 419 68.50 -13.86 -65.61
C ASP A 419 69.42 -12.66 -65.96
N VAL A 420 70.28 -12.84 -66.98
CA VAL A 420 70.79 -11.78 -67.88
C VAL A 420 70.95 -12.37 -69.28
#